data_AF-A0A0P0XKD5-F1
#
_entry.id   AF-A0A0P0XKD5-F1
#
_cell.length_a   1.000
_cell.length_b   1.000
_cell.length_c   1.000
_cell.angle_alpha   90.00
_cell.angle_beta   90.00
_cell.angle_gamma   90.00
#
_symmetry.space_group_name_H-M   'P 1'
#
loop_
_entity.id
_entity.type
_entity.pdbx_description
1 polymer ?
#
loop_
_entity_poly.entity_id
_entity_poly.type
_entity_poly.pdbx_seq_one_letter_code
_entity_poly.pdbx_strand_id
1 'polypeptide(L)'
;SDNRKDLTSIREEIPVALRGATDPYGLVLASLEDFYFGDNLILDGKKDGNLLGVRRTCLMLMESLAQLQTDATTGFISEGQVLTASIKERAKKIALEWKSKLDSLDFDASNGNCLEAHAFLQLLATFGIFAEFAQDELCKLLPSVSRRRQTPELCRILGLSQNMPGVIGVLVENGRTIDAINLAYAFELTNQFEPVELLKAYLQEVKSVPHFKTGKISLQVQNEMNERELSALKAAIKCIEEHKLDEKYPIDLLQKRVIQLEKAKADKRRAVEAAKPQSKRPRANGSVYAPHTSFPDKSFYQAAPPQRHSYPYERQYVYGAEAHHHPTMISSAPYGISPAHTTYYGNGYQVQYQVPYIH
;
A
#
# COMPACT_ATOMS: atom_id res chain seq x y z
N SER A 1 9.77 8.56 -12.33
CA SER A 1 9.28 7.31 -12.94
C SER A 1 8.21 7.68 -13.94
N ASP A 2 8.52 7.49 -15.23
CA ASP A 2 7.72 8.00 -16.35
C ASP A 2 6.41 7.22 -16.55
N ASN A 3 6.34 5.98 -16.06
CA ASN A 3 5.20 5.08 -16.24
C ASN A 3 4.37 4.85 -14.97
N ARG A 4 4.27 5.85 -14.08
CA ARG A 4 3.57 5.71 -12.79
C ARG A 4 2.10 5.27 -12.92
N LYS A 5 1.47 5.49 -14.08
CA LYS A 5 0.07 5.11 -14.36
C LYS A 5 -0.11 3.62 -14.64
N ASP A 6 0.95 2.94 -15.08
CA ASP A 6 0.91 1.53 -15.54
C ASP A 6 1.59 0.59 -14.53
N LEU A 7 1.84 1.06 -13.30
CA LEU A 7 2.56 0.30 -12.27
C LEU A 7 1.94 -1.06 -11.95
N THR A 8 0.62 -1.19 -12.07
CA THR A 8 -0.07 -2.47 -11.82
C THR A 8 0.26 -3.48 -12.91
N SER A 9 0.16 -3.11 -14.19
CA SER A 9 0.52 -3.96 -15.32
C SER A 9 2.02 -4.31 -15.30
N ILE A 10 2.87 -3.30 -15.06
CA ILE A 10 4.33 -3.50 -14.94
C ILE A 10 4.65 -4.50 -13.82
N ARG A 11 3.93 -4.44 -12.70
CA ARG A 11 4.14 -5.36 -11.58
C ARG A 11 3.87 -6.82 -11.96
N GLU A 12 2.86 -7.07 -12.78
CA GLU A 12 2.51 -8.41 -13.24
C GLU A 12 3.51 -8.94 -14.28
N GLU A 13 4.09 -8.04 -15.09
CA GLU A 13 5.05 -8.39 -16.13
C GLU A 13 6.49 -8.59 -15.62
N ILE A 14 6.90 -7.89 -14.55
CA ILE A 14 8.28 -7.94 -14.02
C ILE A 14 8.77 -9.37 -13.74
N PRO A 15 8.03 -10.23 -13.01
CA PRO A 15 8.50 -11.60 -12.74
C PRO A 15 8.75 -12.39 -14.04
N VAL A 16 7.85 -12.26 -15.02
CA VAL A 16 7.98 -12.93 -16.32
C VAL A 16 9.19 -12.42 -17.09
N ALA A 17 9.38 -11.09 -17.11
CA ALA A 17 10.53 -10.45 -17.77
C ALA A 17 11.85 -10.86 -17.12
N LEU A 18 11.91 -10.92 -15.79
CA LEU A 18 13.09 -11.37 -15.04
C LEU A 18 13.41 -12.84 -15.34
N ARG A 19 12.40 -13.70 -15.51
CA ARG A 19 12.60 -15.10 -15.92
C ARG A 19 13.21 -15.23 -17.32
N GLY A 20 12.93 -14.28 -18.21
CA GLY A 20 13.53 -14.21 -19.55
C GLY A 20 14.94 -13.60 -19.58
N ALA A 21 15.43 -13.03 -18.48
CA ALA A 21 16.73 -12.38 -18.44
C ALA A 21 17.88 -13.40 -18.37
N THR A 22 18.98 -13.09 -19.06
CA THR A 22 20.20 -13.91 -19.05
C THR A 22 20.90 -13.92 -17.68
N ASP A 23 20.88 -12.78 -16.98
CA ASP A 23 21.43 -12.62 -15.63
C ASP A 23 20.46 -11.81 -14.76
N PRO A 24 19.38 -12.44 -14.25
CA PRO A 24 18.37 -11.73 -13.45
C PRO A 24 18.96 -11.19 -12.14
N TYR A 25 19.92 -11.89 -11.55
CA TYR A 25 20.56 -11.48 -10.30
C TYR A 25 21.44 -10.25 -10.49
N GLY A 26 22.32 -10.26 -11.49
CA GLY A 26 23.18 -9.12 -11.80
C GLY A 26 22.40 -7.91 -12.25
N LEU A 27 21.31 -8.10 -13.00
CA LEU A 27 20.37 -7.03 -13.39
C LEU A 27 19.75 -6.37 -12.15
N VAL A 28 19.20 -7.16 -11.23
CA VAL A 28 18.61 -6.63 -10.00
C VAL A 28 19.65 -5.91 -9.17
N LEU A 29 20.85 -6.48 -8.96
CA LEU A 29 21.92 -5.80 -8.20
C LEU A 29 22.35 -4.47 -8.84
N ALA A 30 22.44 -4.40 -10.17
CA ALA A 30 22.76 -3.16 -10.87
C ALA A 30 21.68 -2.08 -10.66
N SER A 31 20.41 -2.48 -10.59
CA SER A 31 19.30 -1.54 -10.33
C SER A 31 19.27 -0.95 -8.91
N LEU A 32 20.12 -1.43 -7.99
CA LEU A 32 20.20 -0.95 -6.61
C LEU A 32 21.16 0.22 -6.41
N GLU A 33 21.98 0.56 -7.41
CA GLU A 33 23.01 1.61 -7.32
C GLU A 33 22.41 2.98 -6.93
N ASP A 34 21.25 3.31 -7.48
CA ASP A 34 20.58 4.59 -7.25
C ASP A 34 19.72 4.64 -5.98
N PHE A 35 19.66 3.56 -5.19
CA PHE A 35 18.71 3.47 -4.06
C PHE A 35 18.91 4.57 -3.00
N TYR A 36 20.16 4.99 -2.79
CA TYR A 36 20.56 6.08 -1.89
C TYR A 36 21.11 7.30 -2.64
N PHE A 37 20.99 7.34 -3.98
CA PHE A 37 21.51 8.46 -4.77
C PHE A 37 20.71 9.73 -4.45
N GLY A 38 21.37 10.76 -3.93
CA GLY A 38 20.76 12.02 -3.54
C GLY A 38 20.36 12.16 -2.05
N ASP A 39 20.60 11.15 -1.20
CA ASP A 39 20.33 11.30 0.25
C ASP A 39 21.17 12.39 0.92
N ASN A 40 22.37 12.66 0.40
CA ASN A 40 23.25 13.74 0.87
C ASN A 40 22.71 15.16 0.56
N LEU A 41 21.65 15.29 -0.24
CA LEU A 41 21.06 16.57 -0.64
C LEU A 41 19.78 16.91 0.15
N ILE A 42 19.32 16.03 1.04
CA ILE A 42 18.08 16.19 1.80
C ILE A 42 18.34 17.04 3.07
N LEU A 43 18.72 18.30 2.87
CA LEU A 43 18.80 19.31 3.95
C LEU A 43 17.43 20.00 4.20
N ASP A 44 16.47 19.90 3.27
CA ASP A 44 15.18 20.65 3.32
C ASP A 44 13.97 19.83 3.83
N GLY A 45 14.16 18.60 4.33
CA GLY A 45 13.06 17.78 4.89
C GLY A 45 11.94 17.38 3.90
N LYS A 46 12.00 17.81 2.63
CA LYS A 46 11.11 17.35 1.56
C LYS A 46 11.65 16.04 0.98
N LYS A 47 11.03 14.94 1.38
CA LYS A 47 11.28 13.61 0.82
C LYS A 47 11.04 13.65 -0.69
N ASP A 48 12.09 13.57 -1.49
CA ASP A 48 11.98 13.63 -2.95
C ASP A 48 11.07 12.48 -3.45
N GLY A 49 9.98 12.86 -4.12
CA GLY A 49 9.02 11.92 -4.68
C GLY A 49 9.65 10.99 -5.71
N ASN A 50 10.73 11.42 -6.36
CA ASN A 50 11.50 10.61 -7.30
C ASN A 50 12.28 9.51 -6.58
N LEU A 51 13.00 9.85 -5.51
CA LEU A 51 13.77 8.88 -4.70
C LEU A 51 12.85 7.83 -4.05
N LEU A 52 11.68 8.26 -3.56
CA LEU A 52 10.64 7.35 -3.09
C LEU A 52 10.10 6.41 -4.19
N GLY A 53 10.14 6.84 -5.44
CA GLY A 53 9.82 6.01 -6.60
C GLY A 53 10.89 4.95 -6.82
N VAL A 54 12.16 5.37 -6.86
CA VAL A 54 13.33 4.48 -7.03
C VAL A 54 13.32 3.39 -5.97
N ARG A 55 13.23 3.74 -4.68
CA ARG A 55 13.22 2.76 -3.58
C ARG A 55 12.11 1.71 -3.71
N ARG A 56 10.91 2.13 -4.13
CA ARG A 56 9.79 1.20 -4.37
C ARG A 56 10.07 0.26 -5.54
N THR A 57 10.63 0.78 -6.64
CA THR A 57 10.99 -0.05 -7.80
C THR A 57 12.08 -1.06 -7.47
N CYS A 58 13.16 -0.64 -6.81
CA CYS A 58 14.22 -1.54 -6.35
C CYS A 58 13.66 -2.66 -5.48
N LEU A 59 12.75 -2.31 -4.56
CA LEU A 59 12.10 -3.27 -3.70
C LEU A 59 11.23 -4.27 -4.49
N MET A 60 10.41 -3.78 -5.42
CA MET A 60 9.60 -4.64 -6.29
C MET A 60 10.45 -5.61 -7.11
N LEU A 61 11.62 -5.18 -7.60
CA LEU A 61 12.54 -6.03 -8.35
C LEU A 61 13.12 -7.15 -7.48
N MET A 62 13.54 -6.84 -6.24
CA MET A 62 14.04 -7.86 -5.31
C MET A 62 12.94 -8.85 -4.89
N GLU A 63 11.73 -8.36 -4.61
CA GLU A 63 10.57 -9.23 -4.30
C GLU A 63 10.24 -10.17 -5.46
N SER A 64 10.25 -9.65 -6.69
CA SER A 64 9.96 -10.46 -7.89
C SER A 64 11.06 -11.50 -8.13
N LEU A 65 12.33 -11.14 -7.90
CA LEU A 65 13.43 -12.09 -7.96
C LEU A 65 13.32 -13.20 -6.91
N ALA A 66 12.88 -12.87 -5.68
CA ALA A 66 12.64 -13.87 -4.65
C ALA A 66 11.51 -14.85 -5.03
N GLN A 67 10.43 -14.36 -5.65
CA GLN A 67 9.34 -15.22 -6.16
C GLN A 67 9.82 -16.18 -7.25
N LEU A 68 10.73 -15.73 -8.13
CA LEU A 68 11.32 -16.61 -9.12
C LEU A 68 12.09 -17.77 -8.49
N GLN A 69 12.74 -17.56 -7.35
CA GLN A 69 13.47 -18.62 -6.64
C GLN A 69 12.52 -19.65 -6.01
N THR A 70 11.40 -19.19 -5.43
CA THR A 70 10.39 -20.10 -4.85
C THR A 70 9.71 -20.94 -5.93
N ASP A 71 9.44 -20.35 -7.09
CA ASP A 71 8.86 -21.06 -8.25
C ASP A 71 9.86 -22.01 -8.93
N ALA A 72 11.15 -21.66 -8.93
CA ALA A 72 12.18 -22.52 -9.51
C ALA A 72 12.43 -23.77 -8.66
N THR A 73 12.17 -23.69 -7.35
CA THR A 73 12.22 -24.83 -6.42
C THR A 73 11.14 -25.87 -6.72
N THR A 74 10.08 -25.50 -7.45
CA THR A 74 8.99 -26.41 -7.90
C THR A 74 9.15 -26.94 -9.33
N GLY A 75 10.27 -26.68 -10.04
CA GLY A 75 10.66 -27.55 -11.15
C GLY A 75 11.25 -26.95 -12.43
N PHE A 76 11.70 -25.69 -12.49
CA PHE A 76 12.41 -25.18 -13.68
C PHE A 76 13.46 -24.11 -13.30
N ILE A 77 14.65 -24.53 -12.89
CA ILE A 77 15.84 -23.66 -13.03
C ILE A 77 16.35 -23.86 -14.46
N SER A 78 16.24 -22.84 -15.31
CA SER A 78 17.04 -22.82 -16.53
C SER A 78 18.51 -22.76 -16.15
N GLU A 79 19.31 -23.71 -16.65
CA GLU A 79 20.76 -23.71 -16.52
C GLU A 79 21.31 -22.32 -16.89
N GLY A 80 21.80 -21.56 -15.91
CA GLY A 80 22.28 -20.18 -16.09
C GLY A 80 21.73 -19.18 -15.07
N GLN A 81 20.56 -19.43 -14.47
CA GLN A 81 19.93 -18.53 -13.48
C GLN A 81 20.23 -18.96 -12.03
N VAL A 82 21.50 -19.27 -11.74
CA VAL A 82 21.92 -19.75 -10.42
C VAL A 82 22.52 -18.61 -9.60
N LEU A 83 22.13 -18.51 -8.33
CA LEU A 83 22.74 -17.60 -7.36
C LEU A 83 24.19 -18.01 -7.08
N THR A 84 25.14 -17.40 -7.80
CA THR A 84 26.58 -17.70 -7.68
C THR A 84 27.24 -17.02 -6.47
N ALA A 85 28.41 -17.51 -6.07
CA ALA A 85 29.22 -16.88 -5.03
C ALA A 85 29.60 -15.42 -5.37
N SER A 86 29.92 -15.14 -6.64
CA SER A 86 30.24 -13.77 -7.10
C SER A 86 29.06 -12.81 -6.92
N ILE A 87 27.84 -13.26 -7.24
CA ILE A 87 26.61 -12.48 -7.02
C ILE A 87 26.39 -12.23 -5.53
N LYS A 88 26.59 -13.25 -4.67
CA LYS A 88 26.50 -13.08 -3.21
C LYS A 88 27.50 -12.05 -2.69
N GLU A 89 28.76 -12.09 -3.12
CA GLU A 89 29.78 -11.12 -2.72
C GLU A 89 29.43 -9.69 -3.16
N ARG A 90 28.89 -9.51 -4.37
CA ARG A 90 28.35 -8.20 -4.81
C ARG A 90 27.21 -7.73 -3.92
N ALA A 91 26.25 -8.61 -3.60
CA ALA A 91 25.13 -8.30 -2.72
C ALA A 91 25.60 -7.93 -1.31
N LYS A 92 26.59 -8.63 -0.77
CA LYS A 92 27.21 -8.32 0.54
C LYS A 92 27.83 -6.92 0.55
N LYS A 93 28.56 -6.55 -0.51
CA LYS A 93 29.14 -5.20 -0.61
C LYS A 93 28.07 -4.12 -0.55
N ILE A 94 26.96 -4.30 -1.27
CA ILE A 94 25.82 -3.38 -1.23
C ILE A 94 25.19 -3.35 0.17
N ALA A 95 24.97 -4.51 0.79
CA ALA A 95 24.38 -4.62 2.11
C ALA A 95 25.23 -3.90 3.18
N LEU A 96 26.55 -4.04 3.14
CA LEU A 96 27.46 -3.33 4.06
C LEU A 96 27.41 -1.82 3.87
N GLU A 97 27.32 -1.34 2.62
CA GLU A 97 27.14 0.09 2.35
C GLU A 97 25.80 0.58 2.92
N TRP A 98 24.71 -0.14 2.66
CA TRP A 98 23.38 0.22 3.15
C TRP A 98 23.28 0.22 4.67
N LYS A 99 23.92 -0.75 5.34
CA LYS A 99 23.92 -0.83 6.80
C LYS A 99 24.40 0.47 7.44
N SER A 100 25.50 1.05 6.95
CA SER A 100 26.03 2.31 7.47
C SER A 100 25.06 3.51 7.30
N LYS A 101 24.19 3.45 6.29
CA LYS A 101 23.16 4.47 6.04
C LYS A 101 21.91 4.25 6.88
N LEU A 102 21.67 3.04 7.37
CA LEU A 102 20.56 2.74 8.29
C LEU A 102 20.85 3.25 9.70
N ASP A 103 22.12 3.22 10.13
CA ASP A 103 22.53 3.67 11.46
C ASP A 103 22.25 5.17 11.71
N SER A 104 22.09 5.96 10.64
CA SER A 104 21.78 7.39 10.71
C SER A 104 20.29 7.72 10.58
N LEU A 105 19.41 6.72 10.42
CA LEU A 105 17.98 6.93 10.23
C LEU A 105 17.23 7.05 11.56
N ASP A 106 16.34 8.04 11.62
CA ASP A 106 15.29 8.09 12.63
C ASP A 106 14.14 7.14 12.21
N PHE A 107 14.12 5.94 12.81
CA PHE A 107 13.10 4.94 12.54
C PHE A 107 11.71 5.34 13.06
N ASP A 108 11.61 6.21 14.06
CA ASP A 108 10.32 6.60 14.64
C ASP A 108 9.53 7.50 13.68
N ALA A 109 10.22 8.30 12.86
CA ALA A 109 9.61 9.10 11.80
C ALA A 109 8.92 8.25 10.71
N SER A 110 9.26 6.96 10.58
CA SER A 110 8.77 6.10 9.50
C SER A 110 7.41 5.43 9.77
N ASN A 111 6.91 5.51 11.02
CA ASN A 111 5.61 4.94 11.44
C ASN A 111 5.38 3.48 10.97
N GLY A 112 6.41 2.64 11.09
CA GLY A 112 6.36 1.21 10.74
C GLY A 112 6.39 0.89 9.25
N ASN A 113 6.75 1.86 8.39
CA ASN A 113 6.77 1.72 6.92
C ASN A 113 8.09 2.17 6.27
N CYS A 114 9.22 2.07 6.97
CA CYS A 114 10.55 2.41 6.46
C CYS A 114 10.90 1.58 5.20
N LEU A 115 11.15 2.24 4.06
CA LEU A 115 11.48 1.56 2.80
C LEU A 115 12.92 1.05 2.83
N GLU A 116 13.79 1.79 3.48
CA GLU A 116 15.22 1.59 3.61
C GLU A 116 15.49 0.31 4.42
N ALA A 117 14.90 0.20 5.61
CA ALA A 117 14.97 -1.00 6.43
C ALA A 117 14.36 -2.21 5.71
N HIS A 118 13.20 -2.05 5.08
CA HIS A 118 12.54 -3.14 4.35
C HIS A 118 13.39 -3.63 3.17
N ALA A 119 13.95 -2.71 2.38
CA ALA A 119 14.81 -3.05 1.25
C ALA A 119 16.09 -3.76 1.70
N PHE A 120 16.69 -3.32 2.81
CA PHE A 120 17.85 -4.00 3.38
C PHE A 120 17.51 -5.45 3.79
N LEU A 121 16.44 -5.66 4.54
CA LEU A 121 16.01 -7.00 4.92
C LEU A 121 15.67 -7.86 3.69
N GLN A 122 15.00 -7.28 2.68
CA GLN A 122 14.69 -7.95 1.42
C GLN A 122 15.96 -8.33 0.64
N LEU A 123 16.98 -7.48 0.60
CA LEU A 123 18.27 -7.77 -0.02
C LEU A 123 18.92 -8.99 0.64
N LEU A 124 18.97 -9.02 1.97
CA LEU A 124 19.55 -10.13 2.72
C LEU A 124 18.85 -11.46 2.44
N ALA A 125 17.51 -11.43 2.40
CA ALA A 125 16.68 -12.59 2.12
C ALA A 125 16.83 -13.07 0.66
N THR A 126 16.70 -12.17 -0.30
CA THR A 126 16.70 -12.48 -1.76
C THR A 126 18.03 -13.09 -2.22
N PHE A 127 19.15 -12.68 -1.63
CA PHE A 127 20.48 -13.17 -2.00
C PHE A 127 21.05 -14.18 -0.99
N GLY A 128 20.29 -14.56 0.04
CA GLY A 128 20.70 -15.55 1.03
C GLY A 128 22.03 -15.21 1.70
N ILE A 129 22.20 -13.94 2.10
CA ILE A 129 23.42 -13.41 2.74
C ILE A 129 23.20 -13.00 4.20
N PHE A 130 22.04 -13.32 4.77
CA PHE A 130 21.67 -12.92 6.14
C PHE A 130 22.53 -13.55 7.25
N ALA A 131 23.18 -14.69 7.00
CA ALA A 131 24.04 -15.37 7.99
C ALA A 131 25.28 -14.55 8.40
N GLU A 132 25.66 -13.55 7.60
CA GLU A 132 26.78 -12.64 7.89
C GLU A 132 26.40 -11.51 8.86
N PHE A 133 25.11 -11.42 9.23
CA PHE A 133 24.57 -10.34 10.04
C PHE A 133 24.03 -10.88 11.36
N ALA A 134 24.29 -10.16 12.44
CA ALA A 134 23.79 -10.54 13.76
C ALA A 134 22.27 -10.42 13.81
N GLN A 135 21.58 -11.49 14.22
CA GLN A 135 20.11 -11.51 14.31
C GLN A 135 19.57 -10.38 15.19
N ASP A 136 20.26 -10.05 16.29
CA ASP A 136 19.87 -8.96 17.19
C ASP A 136 19.87 -7.59 16.50
N GLU A 137 20.78 -7.36 15.56
CA GLU A 137 20.80 -6.11 14.77
C GLU A 137 19.64 -6.08 13.77
N LEU A 138 19.35 -7.21 13.11
CA LEU A 138 18.21 -7.32 12.21
C LEU A 138 16.88 -7.11 12.95
N CYS A 139 16.77 -7.64 14.16
CA CYS A 139 15.56 -7.50 14.99
C CYS A 139 15.27 -6.03 15.35
N LYS A 140 16.29 -5.19 15.52
CA LYS A 140 16.11 -3.75 15.78
C LYS A 140 15.46 -3.01 14.61
N LEU A 141 15.57 -3.52 13.39
CA LEU A 141 14.94 -2.93 12.21
C LEU A 141 13.45 -3.29 12.10
N LEU A 142 13.02 -4.43 12.65
CA LEU A 142 11.67 -4.96 12.46
C LEU A 142 10.53 -4.03 12.90
N PRO A 143 10.63 -3.27 14.00
CA PRO A 143 9.58 -2.33 14.38
C PRO A 143 9.37 -1.20 13.34
N SER A 144 10.40 -0.88 12.53
CA SER A 144 10.30 0.14 11.47
C SER A 144 9.60 -0.36 10.19
N VAL A 145 9.37 -1.66 10.08
CA VAL A 145 8.71 -2.31 8.93
C VAL A 145 7.44 -3.07 9.34
N SER A 146 6.95 -2.89 10.57
CA SER A 146 5.83 -3.65 11.17
C SER A 146 4.52 -3.60 10.37
N ARG A 147 4.29 -2.57 9.56
CA ARG A 147 3.05 -2.41 8.76
C ARG A 147 3.13 -3.01 7.37
N ARG A 148 4.31 -3.47 6.96
CA ARG A 148 4.48 -4.09 5.65
C ARG A 148 3.93 -5.51 5.69
N ARG A 149 3.02 -5.81 4.76
CA ARG A 149 2.39 -7.14 4.62
C ARG A 149 3.42 -8.28 4.51
N GLN A 150 4.58 -8.03 3.92
CA GLN A 150 5.63 -9.03 3.70
C GLN A 150 6.53 -9.27 4.90
N THR A 151 6.49 -8.41 5.93
CA THR A 151 7.36 -8.53 7.11
C THR A 151 7.32 -9.90 7.76
N PRO A 152 6.16 -10.55 7.98
CA PRO A 152 6.13 -11.89 8.58
C PRO A 152 6.90 -12.92 7.76
N GLU A 153 6.71 -12.93 6.44
CA GLU A 153 7.39 -13.88 5.56
C GLU A 153 8.89 -13.61 5.51
N LEU A 154 9.27 -12.34 5.45
CA LEU A 154 10.66 -11.93 5.46
C LEU A 154 11.38 -12.37 6.75
N CYS A 155 10.74 -12.22 7.91
CA CYS A 155 11.26 -12.73 9.17
C CYS A 155 11.43 -14.25 9.19
N ARG A 156 10.56 -15.02 8.52
CA ARG A 156 10.71 -16.48 8.40
C ARG A 156 11.93 -16.84 7.57
N ILE A 157 12.09 -16.21 6.40
CA ILE A 157 13.25 -16.43 5.51
C ILE A 157 14.56 -16.07 6.21
N LEU A 158 14.58 -14.99 6.98
CA LEU A 158 15.75 -14.52 7.72
C LEU A 158 16.01 -15.31 9.03
N GLY A 159 15.16 -16.27 9.38
CA GLY A 159 15.31 -17.06 10.61
C GLY A 159 15.07 -16.29 11.91
N LEU A 160 14.30 -15.20 11.87
CA LEU A 160 14.04 -14.29 13.00
C LEU A 160 12.76 -14.64 13.78
N SER A 161 12.09 -15.73 13.43
CA SER A 161 10.76 -16.07 13.99
C SER A 161 10.78 -16.24 15.51
N GLN A 162 11.86 -16.78 16.08
CA GLN A 162 12.00 -16.98 17.54
C GLN A 162 12.18 -15.67 18.31
N ASN A 163 12.62 -14.60 17.65
CA ASN A 163 12.83 -13.29 18.26
C ASN A 163 11.56 -12.42 18.24
N MET A 164 10.52 -12.85 17.54
CA MET A 164 9.29 -12.08 17.35
C MET A 164 8.56 -11.72 18.66
N PRO A 165 8.53 -12.54 19.72
CA PRO A 165 7.98 -12.12 21.01
C PRO A 165 8.61 -10.81 21.52
N GLY A 166 9.94 -10.68 21.43
CA GLY A 166 10.63 -9.45 21.85
C GLY A 166 10.25 -8.24 20.99
N VAL A 167 10.19 -8.44 19.66
CA VAL A 167 9.81 -7.39 18.70
C VAL A 167 8.37 -6.91 18.93
N ILE A 168 7.44 -7.83 19.16
CA ILE A 168 6.04 -7.51 19.44
C ILE A 168 5.93 -6.76 20.78
N GLY A 169 6.70 -7.15 21.80
CA GLY A 169 6.80 -6.42 23.06
C GLY A 169 7.18 -4.95 22.84
N VAL A 170 8.23 -4.69 22.08
CA VAL A 170 8.66 -3.32 21.72
C VAL A 170 7.57 -2.54 20.98
N LEU A 171 6.79 -3.20 20.11
CA LEU A 171 5.67 -2.55 19.43
C LEU A 171 4.54 -2.15 20.39
N VAL A 172 4.23 -2.99 21.38
CA VAL A 172 3.24 -2.69 22.42
C VAL A 172 3.70 -1.51 23.28
N GLU A 173 4.95 -1.53 23.74
CA GLU A 173 5.56 -0.46 24.55
C GLU A 173 5.56 0.89 23.81
N ASN A 174 5.79 0.87 22.50
CA ASN A 174 5.80 2.07 21.67
C ASN A 174 4.39 2.52 21.22
N GLY A 175 3.30 1.93 21.76
CA GLY A 175 1.92 2.29 21.41
C GLY A 175 1.50 1.90 19.99
N ARG A 176 2.25 1.02 19.31
CA ARG A 176 1.92 0.47 17.99
C ARG A 176 1.10 -0.82 18.12
N THR A 177 0.02 -0.74 18.89
CA THR A 177 -0.77 -1.92 19.31
C THR A 177 -1.38 -2.69 18.14
N ILE A 178 -1.88 -2.00 17.10
CA ILE A 178 -2.46 -2.67 15.92
C ILE A 178 -1.39 -3.48 15.17
N ASP A 179 -0.19 -2.92 15.02
CA ASP A 179 0.92 -3.61 14.35
C ASP A 179 1.38 -4.82 15.17
N ALA A 180 1.44 -4.68 16.50
CA ALA A 180 1.74 -5.76 17.43
C ALA A 180 0.72 -6.91 17.33
N ILE A 181 -0.58 -6.61 17.29
CA ILE A 181 -1.64 -7.61 17.13
C ILE A 181 -1.47 -8.35 15.80
N ASN A 182 -1.27 -7.62 14.69
CA ASN A 182 -1.11 -8.23 13.37
C ASN A 182 0.06 -9.21 13.33
N LEU A 183 1.20 -8.86 13.95
CA LEU A 183 2.34 -9.77 14.04
C LEU A 183 2.09 -10.92 15.02
N ALA A 184 1.41 -10.70 16.13
CA ALA A 184 1.03 -11.77 17.06
C ALA A 184 0.18 -12.84 16.36
N TYR A 185 -0.73 -12.46 15.48
CA TYR A 185 -1.46 -13.40 14.62
C TYR A 185 -0.56 -14.08 13.59
N ALA A 186 0.28 -13.32 12.89
CA ALA A 186 1.14 -13.87 11.83
C ALA A 186 2.19 -14.89 12.34
N PHE A 187 2.53 -14.84 13.62
CA PHE A 187 3.47 -15.76 14.29
C PHE A 187 2.80 -16.69 15.30
N GLU A 188 1.46 -16.74 15.36
CA GLU A 188 0.69 -17.62 16.26
C GLU A 188 0.99 -17.39 17.76
N LEU A 189 1.32 -16.15 18.13
CA LEU A 189 1.64 -15.72 19.50
C LEU A 189 0.44 -15.10 20.23
N THR A 190 -0.78 -15.37 19.76
CA THR A 190 -2.01 -14.75 20.32
C THR A 190 -2.28 -15.12 21.77
N ASN A 191 -1.80 -16.28 22.24
CA ASN A 191 -1.93 -16.67 23.64
C ASN A 191 -1.03 -15.85 24.57
N GLN A 192 0.12 -15.40 24.07
CA GLN A 192 1.09 -14.63 24.85
C GLN A 192 0.69 -13.15 24.95
N PHE A 193 0.14 -12.60 23.86
CA PHE A 193 -0.17 -11.17 23.76
C PHE A 193 -1.63 -10.83 23.98
N GLU A 194 -2.52 -11.81 24.10
CA GLU A 194 -3.96 -11.62 24.34
C GLU A 194 -4.57 -10.47 23.49
N PRO A 195 -4.68 -10.61 22.15
CA PRO A 195 -5.04 -9.53 21.24
C PRO A 195 -6.27 -8.70 21.61
N VAL A 196 -7.27 -9.33 22.22
CA VAL A 196 -8.51 -8.67 22.65
C VAL A 196 -8.26 -7.69 23.79
N GLU A 197 -7.40 -8.03 24.75
CA GLU A 197 -7.07 -7.14 25.87
C GLU A 197 -6.19 -5.98 25.41
N LEU A 198 -5.22 -6.24 24.51
CA LEU A 198 -4.46 -5.19 23.85
C LEU A 198 -5.36 -4.21 23.08
N LEU A 199 -6.33 -4.74 22.32
CA LEU A 199 -7.26 -3.92 21.56
C LEU A 199 -8.16 -3.07 22.47
N LYS A 200 -8.64 -3.63 23.59
CA LYS A 200 -9.40 -2.89 24.60
C LYS A 200 -8.56 -1.76 25.19
N ALA A 201 -7.33 -2.04 25.62
CA ALA A 201 -6.42 -1.04 26.18
C ALA A 201 -6.17 0.10 25.18
N TYR A 202 -5.86 -0.24 23.93
CA TYR A 202 -5.68 0.72 22.84
C TYR A 202 -6.90 1.63 22.64
N LEU A 203 -8.10 1.06 22.60
CA LEU A 203 -9.34 1.83 22.41
C LEU A 203 -9.69 2.69 23.64
N GLN A 204 -9.31 2.27 24.84
CA GLN A 204 -9.47 3.09 26.05
C GLN A 204 -8.51 4.27 26.03
N GLU A 205 -7.27 4.09 25.61
CA GLU A 205 -6.29 5.16 25.47
C GLU A 205 -6.73 6.18 24.42
N VAL A 206 -7.22 5.72 23.27
CA VAL A 206 -7.75 6.58 22.19
C VAL A 206 -8.96 7.41 22.66
N LYS A 207 -9.82 6.84 23.51
CA LYS A 207 -10.98 7.54 24.09
C LYS A 207 -10.62 8.45 25.26
N SER A 208 -9.52 8.17 25.93
CA SER A 208 -9.07 8.94 27.08
C SER A 208 -8.65 10.31 26.59
N VAL A 209 -9.51 11.30 26.84
CA VAL A 209 -9.18 12.70 26.65
C VAL A 209 -8.00 12.96 27.59
N PRO A 210 -6.78 13.30 27.10
CA PRO A 210 -5.73 13.78 27.99
C PRO A 210 -6.35 14.89 28.83
N HIS A 211 -6.31 14.71 30.15
CA HIS A 211 -6.77 15.70 31.11
C HIS A 211 -5.91 16.97 30.99
N PHE A 212 -6.10 17.71 29.91
CA PHE A 212 -5.62 19.07 29.76
C PHE A 212 -6.43 19.89 30.76
N LYS A 213 -5.82 20.10 31.92
CA LYS A 213 -6.25 20.97 33.02
C LYS A 213 -7.13 22.10 32.50
N THR A 214 -8.45 21.98 32.69
CA THR A 214 -9.45 23.07 32.78
C THR A 214 -9.11 24.37 32.03
N GLY A 215 -8.72 24.24 30.76
CA GLY A 215 -8.42 25.33 29.85
C GLY A 215 -9.13 25.02 28.55
N LYS A 216 -9.79 26.02 27.95
CA LYS A 216 -10.49 25.86 26.68
C LYS A 216 -9.53 25.25 25.65
N ILE A 217 -9.72 23.97 25.32
CA ILE A 217 -8.99 23.30 24.25
C ILE A 217 -9.32 24.08 22.96
N SER A 218 -8.29 24.44 22.20
CA SER A 218 -8.50 25.17 20.96
C SER A 218 -9.27 24.29 19.96
N LEU A 219 -10.07 24.92 19.11
CA LEU A 219 -10.80 24.21 18.05
C LEU A 219 -9.88 23.41 17.12
N GLN A 220 -8.61 23.81 16.99
CA GLN A 220 -7.62 23.10 16.19
C GLN A 220 -7.20 21.79 16.85
N VAL A 221 -6.80 21.85 18.13
CA VAL A 221 -6.38 20.66 18.91
C VAL A 221 -7.52 19.63 18.98
N GLN A 222 -8.77 20.09 19.15
CA GLN A 222 -9.92 19.20 19.14
C GLN A 222 -10.12 18.48 17.79
N ASN A 223 -9.82 19.12 16.66
CA ASN A 223 -9.92 18.45 15.35
C ASN A 223 -8.83 17.40 15.19
N GLU A 224 -7.59 17.73 15.58
CA GLU A 224 -6.46 16.81 15.50
C GLU A 224 -6.73 15.56 16.36
N MET A 225 -7.32 15.74 17.54
CA MET A 225 -7.76 14.62 18.39
C MET A 225 -8.86 13.79 17.72
N ASN A 226 -9.90 14.42 17.16
CA ASN A 226 -10.97 13.72 16.46
C ASN A 226 -10.47 12.97 15.21
N GLU A 227 -9.49 13.53 14.48
CA GLU A 227 -8.88 12.87 13.32
C GLU A 227 -8.00 11.69 13.74
N ARG A 228 -7.27 11.82 14.85
CA ARG A 228 -6.51 10.71 15.45
C ARG A 228 -7.45 9.60 15.92
N GLU A 229 -8.53 9.93 16.62
CA GLU A 229 -9.56 8.99 17.05
C GLU A 229 -10.18 8.27 15.84
N LEU A 230 -10.56 9.02 14.80
CA LEU A 230 -11.14 8.44 13.59
C LEU A 230 -10.17 7.45 12.90
N SER A 231 -8.90 7.82 12.77
CA SER A 231 -7.87 6.96 12.18
C SER A 231 -7.66 5.68 13.00
N ALA A 232 -7.58 5.82 14.33
CA ALA A 232 -7.43 4.71 15.26
C ALA A 232 -8.61 3.73 15.21
N LEU A 233 -9.85 4.26 15.19
CA LEU A 233 -11.06 3.44 15.10
C LEU A 233 -11.13 2.67 13.77
N LYS A 234 -10.77 3.30 12.64
CA LYS A 234 -10.71 2.62 11.35
C LYS A 234 -9.66 1.50 11.34
N ALA A 235 -8.48 1.75 11.92
CA ALA A 235 -7.44 0.74 12.04
C ALA A 235 -7.87 -0.43 12.95
N ALA A 236 -8.54 -0.14 14.06
CA ALA A 236 -9.09 -1.14 14.97
C ALA A 236 -10.17 -2.00 14.31
N ILE A 237 -11.14 -1.38 13.62
CA ILE A 237 -12.19 -2.11 12.89
C ILE A 237 -11.56 -3.05 11.86
N LYS A 238 -10.61 -2.55 11.05
CA LYS A 238 -9.91 -3.38 10.08
C LYS A 238 -9.18 -4.56 10.74
N CYS A 239 -8.51 -4.32 11.87
CA CYS A 239 -7.81 -5.37 12.62
C CYS A 239 -8.79 -6.43 13.15
N ILE A 240 -9.96 -6.01 13.65
CA ILE A 240 -11.00 -6.93 14.13
C ILE A 240 -11.50 -7.82 12.97
N GLU A 241 -11.83 -7.22 11.84
CA GLU A 241 -12.33 -7.93 10.65
C GLU A 241 -11.28 -8.89 10.09
N GLU A 242 -10.01 -8.46 9.99
CA GLU A 242 -8.90 -9.24 9.44
C GLU A 242 -8.63 -10.51 10.27
N HIS A 243 -8.78 -10.42 11.60
CA HIS A 243 -8.52 -11.52 12.53
C HIS A 243 -9.78 -12.19 13.10
N LYS A 244 -10.96 -11.86 12.55
CA LYS A 244 -12.27 -12.40 12.94
C LYS A 244 -12.53 -12.30 14.45
N LEU A 245 -12.24 -11.13 15.02
CA LEU A 245 -12.40 -10.85 16.45
C LEU A 245 -13.82 -10.38 16.82
N ASP A 246 -14.73 -10.28 15.86
CA ASP A 246 -16.06 -9.69 16.00
C ASP A 246 -16.91 -10.35 17.10
N GLU A 247 -16.77 -11.66 17.29
CA GLU A 247 -17.47 -12.41 18.33
C GLU A 247 -17.02 -12.01 19.74
N LYS A 248 -15.72 -11.68 19.88
CA LYS A 248 -15.10 -11.32 21.17
C LYS A 248 -15.15 -9.82 21.42
N TYR A 249 -15.23 -9.01 20.36
CA TYR A 249 -15.32 -7.57 20.42
C TYR A 249 -16.26 -7.03 19.34
N PRO A 250 -17.53 -6.71 19.68
CA PRO A 250 -18.51 -6.28 18.70
C PRO A 250 -18.15 -4.93 18.06
N ILE A 251 -18.14 -4.89 16.72
CA ILE A 251 -17.73 -3.72 15.93
C ILE A 251 -18.76 -2.58 15.87
N ASP A 252 -20.03 -2.85 16.19
CA ASP A 252 -21.15 -1.92 16.00
C ASP A 252 -20.93 -0.56 16.68
N LEU A 253 -20.39 -0.58 17.90
CA LEU A 253 -20.13 0.64 18.67
C LEU A 253 -19.00 1.47 18.04
N LEU A 254 -17.98 0.81 17.49
CA LEU A 254 -16.89 1.49 16.81
C LEU A 254 -17.37 2.11 15.50
N GLN A 255 -18.15 1.37 14.70
CA GLN A 255 -18.72 1.87 13.44
C GLN A 255 -19.64 3.08 13.67
N LYS A 256 -20.51 3.02 14.68
CA LYS A 256 -21.37 4.16 15.06
C LYS A 256 -20.55 5.40 15.39
N ARG A 257 -19.43 5.24 16.11
CA ARG A 257 -18.54 6.35 16.47
C ARG A 257 -17.81 6.91 15.24
N VAL A 258 -17.34 6.06 14.34
CA VAL A 258 -16.74 6.47 13.05
C VAL A 258 -17.71 7.33 12.24
N ILE A 259 -18.95 6.89 12.08
CA ILE A 259 -19.99 7.63 11.35
C ILE A 259 -20.25 9.01 11.99
N GLN A 260 -20.29 9.08 13.32
CA GLN A 260 -20.45 10.35 14.04
C GLN A 260 -19.29 11.32 13.78
N LEU A 261 -18.05 10.85 13.84
CA LEU A 261 -16.86 11.65 13.60
C LEU A 261 -16.77 12.14 12.14
N GLU A 262 -17.11 11.28 11.17
CA GLU A 262 -17.15 11.65 9.76
C GLU A 262 -18.25 12.68 9.46
N LYS A 263 -19.44 12.50 10.03
CA LYS A 263 -20.53 13.47 9.92
C LYS A 263 -20.14 14.83 10.50
N ALA A 264 -19.56 14.85 11.70
CA ALA A 264 -19.09 16.09 12.34
C ALA A 264 -18.02 16.80 11.50
N LYS A 265 -17.09 16.05 10.90
CA LYS A 265 -16.07 16.58 9.98
C LYS A 265 -16.70 17.17 8.70
N ALA A 266 -17.70 16.51 8.13
CA ALA A 266 -18.40 16.96 6.93
C ALA A 266 -19.28 18.20 7.20
N ASP A 267 -20.02 18.23 8.31
CA ASP A 267 -20.85 19.36 8.71
C ASP A 267 -19.99 20.61 8.94
N LYS A 268 -18.82 20.45 9.59
CA LYS A 268 -17.85 21.54 9.76
C LYS A 268 -17.31 22.09 8.44
N ARG A 269 -17.01 21.21 7.46
CA ARG A 269 -16.60 21.64 6.11
C ARG A 269 -17.69 22.46 5.42
N ARG A 270 -18.94 22.03 5.51
CA ARG A 270 -20.10 22.77 4.97
C ARG A 270 -20.29 24.13 5.63
N ALA A 271 -20.14 24.23 6.95
CA ALA A 271 -20.27 25.50 7.67
C ALA A 271 -19.19 26.53 7.27
N VAL A 272 -17.94 26.09 7.07
CA VAL A 272 -16.85 26.96 6.59
C VAL A 272 -17.08 27.45 5.16
N GLU A 273 -17.67 26.61 4.30
CA GLU A 273 -17.99 26.99 2.93
C GLU A 273 -19.16 27.98 2.85
N ALA A 274 -20.20 27.79 3.68
CA ALA A 274 -21.33 28.71 3.79
C ALA A 274 -20.95 30.09 4.37
N ALA A 275 -19.89 30.16 5.19
CA ALA A 275 -19.39 31.41 5.78
C ALA A 275 -18.51 32.24 4.84
N LYS A 276 -18.19 31.75 3.63
CA LYS A 276 -17.45 32.56 2.64
C LYS A 276 -18.35 33.69 2.14
N PRO A 277 -17.89 34.96 2.19
CA PRO A 277 -18.70 36.08 1.70
C PRO A 277 -19.00 35.85 0.22
N GLN A 278 -20.29 35.70 -0.11
CA GLN A 278 -20.71 35.70 -1.50
C GLN A 278 -20.27 37.01 -2.13
N SER A 279 -19.48 36.92 -3.22
CA SER A 279 -19.19 38.08 -4.06
C SER A 279 -20.52 38.64 -4.55
N LYS A 280 -20.92 39.81 -4.03
CA LYS A 280 -22.10 40.53 -4.52
C LYS A 280 -21.92 40.72 -6.01
N ARG A 281 -22.73 40.03 -6.83
CA ARG A 281 -22.81 40.31 -8.27
C ARG A 281 -23.19 41.79 -8.44
N PRO A 282 -22.49 42.58 -9.27
CA PRO A 282 -22.94 43.92 -9.60
C PRO A 282 -24.33 43.80 -10.24
N ARG A 283 -25.30 44.51 -9.66
CA ARG A 283 -26.67 44.56 -10.17
C ARG A 283 -26.64 45.36 -11.47
N ALA A 284 -26.92 44.73 -12.61
CA ALA A 284 -27.06 45.44 -13.87
C ALA A 284 -28.40 46.20 -13.87
N ASN A 285 -28.36 47.51 -13.70
CA ASN A 285 -29.42 48.44 -14.12
C ASN A 285 -28.75 49.55 -14.93
N GLY A 286 -29.29 49.80 -16.12
CA GLY A 286 -28.64 50.58 -17.16
C GLY A 286 -28.87 52.09 -17.14
N SER A 287 -28.23 52.71 -18.14
CA SER A 287 -28.58 53.95 -18.85
C SER A 287 -27.62 55.16 -18.71
N VAL A 288 -26.73 55.25 -19.71
CA VAL A 288 -26.29 56.38 -20.59
C VAL A 288 -25.78 57.74 -20.04
N TYR A 289 -24.69 58.20 -20.69
CA TYR A 289 -24.02 59.54 -20.77
C TYR A 289 -23.01 59.86 -19.64
N ALA A 290 -21.76 60.32 -19.82
CA ALA A 290 -20.98 60.83 -20.96
C ALA A 290 -19.44 60.72 -20.65
N PRO A 291 -18.48 61.47 -21.26
CA PRO A 291 -17.37 60.92 -22.05
C PRO A 291 -15.96 61.06 -21.45
N HIS A 292 -15.03 60.35 -22.09
CA HIS A 292 -13.57 60.27 -21.98
C HIS A 292 -12.80 61.41 -21.29
N THR A 293 -11.93 61.04 -20.35
CA THR A 293 -10.55 61.56 -20.30
C THR A 293 -9.56 60.43 -20.01
N SER A 294 -8.44 60.52 -20.70
CA SER A 294 -7.35 59.58 -20.89
C SER A 294 -6.34 59.57 -19.75
N PHE A 295 -5.94 58.39 -19.28
CA PHE A 295 -4.55 58.11 -18.87
C PHE A 295 -4.20 56.65 -19.19
N PRO A 296 -2.97 56.36 -19.67
CA PRO A 296 -2.56 55.02 -20.07
C PRO A 296 -1.89 54.28 -18.90
N ASP A 297 -2.23 53.01 -18.66
CA ASP A 297 -1.17 52.03 -18.38
C ASP A 297 -1.66 50.58 -18.56
N LYS A 298 -0.96 49.90 -19.48
CA LYS A 298 -0.62 48.47 -19.61
C LYS A 298 -1.60 47.39 -19.15
N SER A 299 -1.93 46.51 -20.11
CA SER A 299 -2.63 45.25 -19.94
C SER A 299 -1.70 44.04 -20.10
N PHE A 300 -1.80 43.12 -19.11
CA PHE A 300 -1.71 41.64 -19.13
C PHE A 300 -0.36 40.96 -19.47
N TYR A 301 0.08 39.90 -18.77
CA TYR A 301 -0.60 38.63 -18.42
C TYR A 301 -0.38 38.23 -16.94
N GLN A 302 -1.41 37.93 -16.13
CA GLN A 302 -2.22 36.70 -15.99
C GLN A 302 -1.83 35.90 -14.72
N ALA A 303 -2.43 36.25 -13.58
CA ALA A 303 -2.30 35.48 -12.33
C ALA A 303 -3.33 34.34 -12.33
N ALA A 304 -2.83 33.09 -12.33
CA ALA A 304 -3.62 31.88 -12.17
C ALA A 304 -4.33 31.85 -10.79
N PRO A 305 -5.52 31.24 -10.67
CA PRO A 305 -6.21 31.10 -9.38
C PRO A 305 -5.37 30.23 -8.42
N PRO A 306 -5.47 30.42 -7.09
CA PRO A 306 -4.69 29.64 -6.14
C PRO A 306 -5.09 28.17 -6.23
N GLN A 307 -4.16 27.36 -6.77
CA GLN A 307 -4.18 25.91 -6.68
C GLN A 307 -4.39 25.52 -5.22
N ARG A 308 -5.55 24.91 -4.93
CA ARG A 308 -5.78 24.25 -3.65
C ARG A 308 -4.72 23.18 -3.49
N HIS A 309 -3.99 23.25 -2.39
CA HIS A 309 -3.03 22.22 -2.00
C HIS A 309 -3.81 20.93 -1.72
N SER A 310 -3.72 19.98 -2.65
CA SER A 310 -4.14 18.60 -2.42
C SER A 310 -3.03 17.91 -1.64
N TYR A 311 -3.25 17.67 -0.36
CA TYR A 311 -2.35 16.86 0.47
C TYR A 311 -2.23 15.44 -0.11
N PRO A 312 -1.02 14.86 -0.22
CA PRO A 312 -0.79 13.59 -0.92
C PRO A 312 -1.04 12.32 -0.08
N TYR A 313 -1.76 12.37 1.05
CA TYR A 313 -1.82 11.23 1.98
C TYR A 313 -3.06 10.32 1.87
N GLU A 314 -3.92 10.51 0.87
CA GLU A 314 -5.13 9.71 0.70
C GLU A 314 -5.04 8.77 -0.51
N ARG A 315 -4.05 7.89 -0.51
CA ARG A 315 -4.09 6.62 -1.27
C ARG A 315 -3.45 5.52 -0.43
N GLN A 316 -4.26 4.93 0.44
CA GLN A 316 -4.04 3.55 0.82
C GLN A 316 -4.34 2.71 -0.42
N TYR A 317 -3.29 2.17 -1.04
CA TYR A 317 -3.44 1.17 -2.09
C TYR A 317 -4.08 -0.07 -1.47
N VAL A 318 -5.36 -0.26 -1.77
CA VAL A 318 -6.09 -1.50 -1.54
C VAL A 318 -5.46 -2.54 -2.45
N TYR A 319 -4.83 -3.54 -1.85
CA TYR A 319 -4.49 -4.78 -2.54
C TYR A 319 -5.80 -5.53 -2.81
N GLY A 320 -6.00 -5.98 -4.04
CA GLY A 320 -7.08 -6.91 -4.36
C GLY A 320 -6.90 -8.21 -3.58
N ALA A 321 -7.98 -8.70 -2.97
CA ALA A 321 -8.04 -10.04 -2.39
C ALA A 321 -8.09 -11.05 -3.54
N GLU A 322 -7.08 -11.91 -3.67
CA GLU A 322 -7.12 -13.04 -4.59
C GLU A 322 -8.06 -14.11 -4.01
N ALA A 323 -9.19 -14.33 -4.68
CA ALA A 323 -10.08 -15.45 -4.41
C ALA A 323 -9.50 -16.70 -5.08
N HIS A 324 -9.07 -17.67 -4.28
CA HIS A 324 -8.72 -19.01 -4.73
C HIS A 324 -9.88 -19.64 -5.52
N HIS A 325 -9.73 -19.76 -6.84
CA HIS A 325 -10.61 -20.57 -7.68
C HIS A 325 -9.89 -21.86 -8.08
N HIS A 326 -10.42 -22.98 -7.60
CA HIS A 326 -10.01 -24.32 -8.03
C HIS A 326 -10.33 -24.52 -9.53
N PRO A 327 -9.48 -25.20 -10.32
CA PRO A 327 -9.74 -25.39 -11.74
C PRO A 327 -10.77 -26.50 -11.96
N THR A 328 -11.86 -26.15 -12.67
CA THR A 328 -12.83 -27.13 -13.18
C THR A 328 -12.37 -27.61 -14.55
N MET A 329 -12.19 -28.93 -14.69
CA MET A 329 -11.80 -29.62 -15.93
C MET A 329 -12.87 -29.44 -17.01
N ILE A 330 -12.52 -28.92 -18.19
CA ILE A 330 -13.35 -29.00 -19.40
C ILE A 330 -12.54 -29.62 -20.53
N SER A 331 -13.11 -30.69 -21.07
CA SER A 331 -12.61 -31.56 -22.13
C SER A 331 -12.62 -30.86 -23.50
N SER A 332 -11.67 -31.27 -24.34
CA SER A 332 -11.39 -30.77 -25.69
C SER A 332 -12.44 -31.17 -26.73
N ALA A 333 -12.72 -30.26 -27.69
CA ALA A 333 -13.46 -30.54 -28.91
C ALA A 333 -12.49 -30.55 -30.13
N PRO A 334 -12.63 -31.49 -31.09
CA PRO A 334 -11.74 -31.57 -32.24
C PRO A 334 -12.25 -30.81 -33.47
N TYR A 335 -11.29 -30.41 -34.31
CA TYR A 335 -11.44 -29.69 -35.57
C TYR A 335 -12.22 -30.46 -36.66
N GLY A 336 -12.94 -29.73 -37.52
CA GLY A 336 -13.55 -30.25 -38.74
C GLY A 336 -13.60 -29.20 -39.86
N ILE A 337 -13.12 -29.58 -41.04
CA ILE A 337 -12.83 -28.80 -42.25
C ILE A 337 -14.08 -28.63 -43.14
N SER A 338 -14.28 -27.46 -43.74
CA SER A 338 -15.22 -27.14 -44.85
C SER A 338 -14.84 -27.89 -46.14
N PRO A 339 -15.73 -28.17 -47.14
CA PRO A 339 -16.38 -27.09 -47.93
C PRO A 339 -17.67 -27.41 -48.74
N ALA A 340 -18.12 -26.33 -49.42
CA ALA A 340 -18.80 -26.23 -50.72
C ALA A 340 -20.33 -26.40 -50.83
N HIS A 341 -20.98 -25.27 -51.15
CA HIS A 341 -22.36 -25.15 -51.58
C HIS A 341 -22.51 -25.47 -53.08
N THR A 342 -23.59 -26.19 -53.43
CA THR A 342 -24.21 -26.11 -54.77
C THR A 342 -25.72 -26.31 -54.68
N THR A 343 -26.37 -25.60 -55.59
CA THR A 343 -27.77 -25.19 -55.76
C THR A 343 -28.69 -26.31 -56.28
N TYR A 344 -29.97 -26.38 -55.86
CA TYR A 344 -31.19 -26.36 -56.72
C TYR A 344 -32.47 -26.78 -55.97
N TYR A 345 -33.55 -25.99 -56.16
CA TYR A 345 -35.02 -26.27 -56.25
C TYR A 345 -35.65 -27.43 -55.45
N GLY A 346 -36.86 -27.36 -54.89
CA GLY A 346 -37.96 -26.40 -54.98
C GLY A 346 -39.27 -27.09 -54.51
N ASN A 347 -40.24 -26.26 -54.09
CA ASN A 347 -41.70 -26.50 -53.95
C ASN A 347 -42.27 -27.72 -53.22
N GLY A 348 -43.25 -27.45 -52.34
CA GLY A 348 -44.28 -28.41 -51.96
C GLY A 348 -45.08 -28.01 -50.72
N TYR A 349 -46.38 -27.82 -50.87
CA TYR A 349 -47.34 -27.24 -49.93
C TYR A 349 -47.64 -28.06 -48.65
N GLN A 350 -48.24 -27.33 -47.70
CA GLN A 350 -49.07 -27.67 -46.53
C GLN A 350 -49.58 -29.13 -46.40
N VAL A 351 -49.69 -29.62 -45.16
CA VAL A 351 -50.94 -30.15 -44.56
C VAL A 351 -50.75 -30.39 -43.04
N GLN A 352 -51.76 -29.94 -42.30
CA GLN A 352 -52.07 -30.09 -40.88
C GLN A 352 -52.47 -31.54 -40.56
N TYR A 353 -52.13 -32.13 -39.41
CA TYR A 353 -53.02 -33.00 -38.60
C TYR A 353 -52.40 -33.45 -37.26
N GLN A 354 -53.32 -33.84 -36.38
CA GLN A 354 -53.33 -34.00 -34.93
C GLN A 354 -52.38 -35.02 -34.27
N VAL A 355 -52.23 -34.75 -32.96
CA VAL A 355 -51.87 -35.62 -31.83
C VAL A 355 -52.57 -36.99 -31.87
N PRO A 356 -51.96 -38.04 -31.28
CA PRO A 356 -52.54 -38.56 -30.03
C PRO A 356 -51.50 -38.97 -28.97
N TYR A 357 -51.87 -38.72 -27.71
CA TYR A 357 -51.40 -39.39 -26.50
C TYR A 357 -51.65 -40.90 -26.57
N ILE A 358 -50.73 -41.73 -26.05
CA ILE A 358 -51.04 -42.94 -25.27
C ILE A 358 -49.91 -43.20 -24.25
N HIS A 359 -50.33 -43.32 -22.98
CA HIS A 359 -49.74 -43.90 -21.75
C HIS A 359 -48.23 -43.92 -21.48
#